data_AF-A0A378YN97-F1
#
_entry.id   AF-A0A378YN97-F1
#
_cell.length_a   1.000
_cell.length_b   1.000
_cell.length_c   1.000
_cell.angle_alpha   90.00
_cell.angle_beta   90.00
_cell.angle_gamma   90.00
#
_symmetry.space_group_name_H-M   'P 1'
#
loop_
_entity.id
_entity.type
_entity.pdbx_description
1 polymer ?
#
loop_
_entity_poly.entity_id
_entity_poly.type
_entity_poly.pdbx_seq_one_letter_code
_entity_poly.pdbx_strand_id
1 'polypeptide(L)'
;MPTLHDPLPLACGRTLPNRIMKSALSEGLGNADLAPDERLERLYRRWGAGGYGLLVTGNVMVDGRHLGEPGNVAMEDERHLGALTRWAKAGKDGGTPVWVQLNHPGRQANPLVTRHRPVAPSAVALTIPGLPAPRELTEDEILDIVGRFGTAARVAEAAGFDGVQIHGAHGYLVSQFLSPLSNRRTDAWGGDPERRARFVLEVVKSIRAQVSPGFALGIKLNSADFQRGGFTEAESRDVVARLAAEAVDLIEISGGSYESPAMMGRPRTVAASTRAREAYFLDYADTVRRVAGTTPIAVTGGFRSAAAMAEAVASGRCDVVGLGRPTAVFPTAAADLLTGRTEVLRPPHVTLGLPPRLAANGNLKAFDGALDLQWHTDQLHRMGSGADPDPARSPWLTAVNMVRHHGIDAFRSKRSPASRSADDRAARKFRRERALGRYLMNPTVRALDRVGVRTTLATEIETIGRKSGAPRRVPVSVLFDDEGAWMICQHGMRSGWGRNIAENPTIRVRQGDRWRTGTATLLPEDDVVARARTFAPHPLLAPLARTMFAALETTPVTVRVTFTDQDSPVRS
;
A
#
# COMPACT_ATOMS: atom_id res chain seq x y z
N MET A 1 41.60 -6.91 8.59
CA MET A 1 40.26 -6.29 8.59
C MET A 1 39.24 -7.40 8.41
N PRO A 2 38.06 -7.33 9.04
CA PRO A 2 37.05 -8.37 8.89
C PRO A 2 36.57 -8.47 7.43
N THR A 3 36.26 -9.68 6.99
CA THR A 3 35.78 -9.99 5.64
C THR A 3 34.36 -10.55 5.69
N LEU A 4 33.67 -10.62 4.54
CA LEU A 4 32.34 -11.23 4.46
C LEU A 4 32.32 -12.70 4.90
N HIS A 5 33.44 -13.41 4.77
CA HIS A 5 33.57 -14.83 5.13
C HIS A 5 33.75 -15.05 6.62
N ASP A 6 34.18 -14.01 7.36
CA ASP A 6 34.58 -14.19 8.73
C ASP A 6 33.36 -14.47 9.60
N PRO A 7 33.44 -15.47 10.50
CA PRO A 7 32.37 -15.68 11.47
C PRO A 7 32.23 -14.47 12.40
N LEU A 8 31.03 -14.29 12.94
CA LEU A 8 30.73 -13.21 13.87
C LEU A 8 30.14 -13.78 15.17
N PRO A 9 30.91 -13.79 16.28
CA PRO A 9 30.38 -14.16 17.58
C PRO A 9 29.39 -13.11 18.10
N LEU A 10 28.32 -13.57 18.74
CA LEU A 10 27.28 -12.76 19.38
C LEU A 10 27.37 -12.89 20.91
N ALA A 11 26.83 -11.92 21.63
CA ALA A 11 26.90 -11.87 23.09
C ALA A 11 26.20 -13.07 23.76
N CYS A 12 25.12 -13.58 23.16
CA CYS A 12 24.43 -14.80 23.60
C CYS A 12 25.22 -16.12 23.38
N GLY A 13 26.49 -16.06 22.93
CA GLY A 13 27.33 -17.24 22.71
C GLY A 13 27.10 -17.96 21.38
N ARG A 14 26.19 -17.47 20.54
CA ARG A 14 26.00 -17.95 19.16
C ARG A 14 27.04 -17.33 18.23
N THR A 15 27.31 -17.99 17.10
CA THR A 15 28.20 -17.46 16.06
C THR A 15 27.50 -17.49 14.72
N LEU A 16 27.43 -16.34 14.03
CA LEU A 16 27.01 -16.31 12.63
C LEU A 16 28.17 -16.84 11.77
N PRO A 17 27.94 -17.79 10.84
CA PRO A 17 29.01 -18.40 10.06
C PRO A 17 29.64 -17.46 9.03
N ASN A 18 28.96 -16.38 8.66
CA ASN A 18 29.46 -15.32 7.79
C ASN A 18 28.65 -14.03 8.01
N ARG A 19 29.03 -12.95 7.31
CA ARG A 19 28.46 -11.60 7.52
C ARG A 19 27.37 -11.21 6.52
N ILE A 20 26.73 -12.17 5.86
CA ILE A 20 25.62 -11.93 4.91
C ILE A 20 24.30 -12.45 5.49
N MET A 21 23.35 -11.57 5.76
CA MET A 21 22.04 -11.90 6.31
C MET A 21 20.95 -11.82 5.25
N LYS A 22 20.04 -12.80 5.19
CA LYS A 22 18.73 -12.62 4.55
C LYS A 22 17.86 -11.83 5.53
N SER A 23 17.62 -10.56 5.21
CA SER A 23 16.74 -9.71 6.02
C SER A 23 15.27 -10.10 5.81
N ALA A 24 14.44 -9.76 6.79
CA ALA A 24 13.00 -10.02 6.75
C ALA A 24 12.34 -9.51 5.46
N LEU A 25 11.48 -10.35 4.89
CA LEU A 25 10.61 -10.04 3.75
C LEU A 25 9.19 -10.43 4.13
N SER A 26 8.20 -9.62 3.73
CA SER A 26 6.79 -10.05 3.84
C SER A 26 6.57 -11.25 2.91
N GLU A 27 6.21 -12.38 3.50
CA GLU A 27 6.05 -13.67 2.83
C GLU A 27 4.57 -13.98 2.56
N GLY A 28 3.67 -13.69 3.51
CA GLY A 28 2.23 -13.89 3.35
C GLY A 28 1.82 -15.35 3.05
N LEU A 29 2.56 -16.33 3.59
CA LEU A 29 2.40 -17.76 3.31
C LEU A 29 1.83 -18.59 4.47
N GLY A 30 1.42 -17.95 5.56
CA GLY A 30 0.68 -18.60 6.63
C GLY A 30 -0.66 -19.17 6.14
N ASN A 31 -1.16 -20.19 6.84
CA ASN A 31 -2.46 -20.79 6.56
C ASN A 31 -3.61 -20.03 7.25
N ALA A 32 -4.83 -20.54 7.13
CA ALA A 32 -6.03 -19.91 7.71
C ALA A 32 -6.03 -19.89 9.25
N ASP A 33 -5.29 -20.80 9.89
CA ASP A 33 -5.11 -20.87 11.33
C ASP A 33 -3.95 -19.98 11.82
N LEU A 34 -3.38 -19.15 10.94
CA LEU A 34 -2.20 -18.32 11.21
C LEU A 34 -0.95 -19.14 11.57
N ALA A 35 -0.89 -20.40 11.14
CA ALA A 35 0.25 -21.29 11.33
C ALA A 35 1.11 -21.38 10.06
N PRO A 36 2.41 -21.72 10.18
CA PRO A 36 3.19 -22.08 9.01
C PRO A 36 2.74 -23.43 8.43
N ASP A 37 2.94 -23.60 7.13
CA ASP A 37 2.76 -24.86 6.44
C ASP A 37 3.96 -25.18 5.54
N GLU A 38 3.85 -26.26 4.77
CA GLU A 38 4.91 -26.73 3.89
C GLU A 38 5.43 -25.67 2.90
N ARG A 39 4.65 -24.63 2.58
CA ARG A 39 5.10 -23.55 1.69
C ARG A 39 6.20 -22.73 2.36
N LEU A 40 6.05 -22.40 3.64
CA LEU A 40 7.12 -21.76 4.40
C LEU A 40 8.29 -22.72 4.61
N GLU A 41 8.04 -24.01 4.87
CA GLU A 41 9.12 -24.99 4.97
C GLU A 41 9.96 -25.08 3.68
N ARG A 42 9.32 -25.17 2.50
CA ARG A 42 10.01 -25.20 1.21
C ARG A 42 10.79 -23.92 0.94
N LEU A 43 10.19 -22.76 1.21
CA LEU A 43 10.84 -21.47 1.05
C LEU A 43 12.11 -21.37 1.90
N TYR A 44 12.04 -21.75 3.18
CA TYR A 44 13.18 -21.64 4.09
C TYR A 44 14.23 -22.70 3.84
N ARG A 45 13.87 -23.88 3.33
CA ARG A 45 14.85 -24.87 2.86
C ARG A 45 15.73 -24.32 1.74
N ARG A 46 15.15 -23.56 0.81
CA ARG A 46 15.89 -22.91 -0.29
C ARG A 46 16.88 -21.87 0.24
N TRP A 47 16.44 -21.01 1.16
CA TRP A 47 17.33 -20.01 1.77
C TRP A 47 18.34 -20.61 2.76
N GLY A 48 17.99 -21.67 3.47
CA GLY A 48 18.87 -22.40 4.39
C GLY A 48 20.08 -22.96 3.65
N ALA A 49 19.87 -23.49 2.44
CA ALA A 49 20.93 -23.94 1.54
C ALA A 49 21.66 -22.78 0.82
N GLY A 50 21.26 -21.53 1.04
CA GLY A 50 21.74 -20.36 0.32
C GLY A 50 23.08 -19.78 0.79
N GLY A 51 23.67 -20.36 1.84
CA GLY A 51 24.96 -19.95 2.40
C GLY A 51 24.94 -18.65 3.20
N TYR A 52 23.78 -18.24 3.72
CA TYR A 52 23.66 -17.03 4.54
C TYR A 52 24.29 -17.24 5.93
N GLY A 53 24.72 -16.15 6.54
CA GLY A 53 25.13 -16.07 7.94
C GLY A 53 23.95 -16.01 8.91
N LEU A 54 22.81 -15.51 8.45
CA LEU A 54 21.59 -15.41 9.25
C LEU A 54 20.37 -15.35 8.33
N LEU A 55 19.33 -16.12 8.64
CA LEU A 55 18.00 -15.95 8.07
C LEU A 55 17.08 -15.28 9.08
N VAL A 56 16.48 -14.15 8.70
CA VAL A 56 15.41 -13.53 9.47
C VAL A 56 14.08 -13.78 8.76
N THR A 57 13.08 -14.24 9.52
CA THR A 57 11.79 -14.55 8.93
C THR A 57 11.05 -13.32 8.42
N GLY A 58 9.98 -13.53 7.65
CA GLY A 58 8.96 -12.50 7.51
C GLY A 58 8.26 -12.18 8.83
N ASN A 59 7.33 -11.24 8.74
CA ASN A 59 6.50 -10.78 9.85
C ASN A 59 5.74 -11.93 10.54
N VAL A 60 6.04 -12.16 11.81
CA VAL A 60 5.28 -13.04 12.70
C VAL A 60 4.58 -12.21 13.77
N MET A 61 3.25 -12.31 13.81
CA MET A 61 2.43 -11.52 14.72
C MET A 61 2.48 -12.10 16.13
N VAL A 62 2.62 -11.22 17.12
CA VAL A 62 2.48 -11.58 18.55
C VAL A 62 1.02 -11.64 19.01
N ASP A 63 0.09 -11.23 18.15
CA ASP A 63 -1.34 -11.18 18.42
C ASP A 63 -2.13 -11.46 17.12
N GLY A 64 -2.83 -12.58 17.09
CA GLY A 64 -3.60 -13.02 15.91
C GLY A 64 -4.78 -12.10 15.58
N ARG A 65 -5.22 -11.26 16.53
CA ARG A 65 -6.27 -10.25 16.33
C ARG A 65 -5.79 -9.09 15.45
N HIS A 66 -4.47 -8.90 15.34
CA HIS A 66 -3.85 -7.79 14.63
C HIS A 66 -2.86 -8.30 13.58
N LEU A 67 -3.31 -8.38 12.33
CA LEU A 67 -2.52 -8.81 11.18
C LEU A 67 -2.11 -7.62 10.32
N GLY A 68 -0.86 -7.61 9.86
CA GLY A 68 -0.38 -6.63 8.89
C GLY A 68 -0.90 -6.94 7.48
N GLU A 69 -0.91 -8.21 7.11
CA GLU A 69 -1.39 -8.69 5.82
C GLU A 69 -2.00 -10.10 5.91
N PRO A 70 -2.81 -10.52 4.92
CA PRO A 70 -3.24 -11.90 4.80
C PRO A 70 -2.05 -12.87 4.77
N GLY A 71 -2.18 -14.01 5.45
CA GLY A 71 -1.13 -15.03 5.50
C GLY A 71 0.06 -14.66 6.39
N ASN A 72 -0.06 -13.68 7.30
CA ASN A 72 0.87 -13.61 8.43
C ASN A 72 0.71 -14.84 9.33
N VAL A 73 1.83 -15.33 9.84
CA VAL A 73 1.86 -16.33 10.92
C VAL A 73 1.71 -15.59 12.25
N ALA A 74 1.03 -16.19 13.22
CA ALA A 74 0.96 -15.70 14.60
C ALA A 74 1.57 -16.72 15.57
N MET A 75 2.30 -16.24 16.58
CA MET A 75 2.89 -17.06 17.64
C MET A 75 2.39 -16.56 18.99
N GLU A 76 1.22 -17.06 19.42
CA GLU A 76 0.58 -16.67 20.69
C GLU A 76 0.80 -17.71 21.79
N ASP A 77 0.96 -18.98 21.41
CA ASP A 77 1.12 -20.14 22.28
C ASP A 77 1.66 -21.34 21.48
N GLU A 78 1.71 -22.51 22.11
CA GLU A 78 2.30 -23.73 21.55
C GLU A 78 1.34 -24.56 20.67
N ARG A 79 0.12 -24.08 20.36
CA ARG A 79 -0.86 -24.82 19.53
C ARG A 79 -0.30 -25.29 18.18
N HIS A 80 0.65 -24.54 17.62
CA HIS A 80 1.29 -24.85 16.33
C HIS A 80 2.76 -25.27 16.45
N LEU A 81 3.21 -25.66 17.64
CA LEU A 81 4.62 -25.98 17.92
C LEU A 81 5.21 -26.95 16.90
N GLY A 82 4.52 -28.04 16.56
CA GLY A 82 5.01 -29.00 15.58
C GLY A 82 5.24 -28.42 14.18
N ALA A 83 4.39 -27.49 13.72
CA ALA A 83 4.57 -26.81 12.43
C ALA A 83 5.70 -25.77 12.50
N LEU A 84 5.80 -25.05 13.61
CA LEU A 84 6.89 -24.12 13.89
C LEU A 84 8.25 -24.84 13.92
N THR A 85 8.32 -26.03 14.53
CA THR A 85 9.53 -26.86 14.56
C THR A 85 9.97 -27.30 13.18
N ARG A 86 9.05 -27.74 12.32
CA ARG A 86 9.39 -28.07 10.92
C ARG A 86 9.88 -26.85 10.15
N TRP A 87 9.28 -25.69 10.38
CA TRP A 87 9.71 -24.45 9.75
C TRP A 87 11.12 -24.03 10.18
N ALA A 88 11.40 -24.03 11.49
CA ALA A 88 12.73 -23.76 12.03
C ALA A 88 13.77 -24.74 11.46
N LYS A 89 13.46 -26.04 11.51
CA LYS A 89 14.33 -27.10 10.97
C LYS A 89 14.63 -26.88 9.48
N ALA A 90 13.62 -26.58 8.67
CA ALA A 90 13.80 -26.43 7.23
C ALA A 90 14.82 -25.34 6.86
N GLY A 91 14.85 -24.22 7.58
CA GLY A 91 15.87 -23.18 7.38
C GLY A 91 17.24 -23.54 7.95
N LYS A 92 17.27 -24.27 9.07
CA LYS A 92 18.51 -24.62 9.79
C LYS A 92 19.27 -25.80 9.20
N ASP A 93 18.61 -26.69 8.45
CA ASP A 93 19.23 -27.88 7.86
C ASP A 93 20.43 -27.54 6.93
N GLY A 94 20.49 -26.33 6.40
CA GLY A 94 21.64 -25.82 5.63
C GLY A 94 22.75 -25.19 6.47
N GLY A 95 22.71 -25.31 7.81
CA GLY A 95 23.73 -24.77 8.72
C GLY A 95 23.60 -23.27 9.04
N THR A 96 22.51 -22.63 8.60
CA THR A 96 22.27 -21.20 8.84
C THR A 96 21.38 -21.00 10.07
N PRO A 97 21.73 -20.13 11.04
CA PRO A 97 20.83 -19.79 12.14
C PRO A 97 19.58 -19.08 11.62
N VAL A 98 18.44 -19.35 12.24
CA VAL A 98 17.14 -18.76 11.83
C VAL A 98 16.51 -18.00 12.98
N TRP A 99 16.21 -16.72 12.77
CA TRP A 99 15.54 -15.86 13.73
C TRP A 99 14.15 -15.48 13.26
N VAL A 100 13.18 -15.47 14.19
CA VAL A 100 11.81 -15.04 13.90
C VAL A 100 11.68 -13.54 14.05
N GLN A 101 11.19 -12.82 13.03
CA GLN A 101 10.86 -11.40 13.17
C GLN A 101 9.49 -11.21 13.84
N LEU A 102 9.49 -10.88 15.12
CA LEU A 102 8.29 -10.61 15.90
C LEU A 102 7.77 -9.19 15.65
N ASN A 103 6.47 -9.07 15.41
CA ASN A 103 5.84 -7.81 15.06
C ASN A 103 4.44 -7.67 15.67
N HIS A 104 4.01 -6.42 15.83
CA HIS A 104 2.63 -6.02 16.02
C HIS A 104 2.33 -4.85 15.08
N PRO A 105 1.30 -4.93 14.21
CA PRO A 105 1.14 -3.97 13.12
C PRO A 105 0.66 -2.59 13.58
N GLY A 106 0.06 -2.51 14.77
CA GLY A 106 -0.45 -1.28 15.36
C GLY A 106 -1.47 -0.61 14.44
N ARG A 107 -1.31 0.70 14.18
CA ARG A 107 -2.21 1.44 13.27
C ARG A 107 -2.21 0.98 11.81
N GLN A 108 -1.27 0.11 11.42
CA GLN A 108 -1.20 -0.49 10.09
C GLN A 108 -1.94 -1.83 9.99
N ALA A 109 -2.54 -2.33 11.09
CA ALA A 109 -3.33 -3.55 11.04
C ALA A 109 -4.44 -3.41 9.98
N ASN A 110 -4.67 -4.46 9.20
CA ASN A 110 -5.68 -4.42 8.14
C ASN A 110 -7.07 -4.76 8.70
N PRO A 111 -7.96 -3.78 8.93
CA PRO A 111 -9.26 -4.04 9.55
C PRO A 111 -10.18 -4.90 8.67
N LEU A 112 -9.95 -4.92 7.35
CA LEU A 112 -10.73 -5.74 6.42
C LEU A 112 -10.39 -7.23 6.55
N VAL A 113 -9.19 -7.55 7.01
CA VAL A 113 -8.71 -8.92 7.22
C VAL A 113 -9.10 -9.40 8.60
N THR A 114 -8.81 -8.60 9.64
CA THR A 114 -8.99 -9.07 11.02
C THR A 114 -10.36 -8.78 11.61
N ARG A 115 -11.14 -7.87 11.02
CA ARG A 115 -12.38 -7.34 11.60
C ARG A 115 -12.19 -6.69 12.99
N HIS A 116 -10.95 -6.49 13.40
CA HIS A 116 -10.60 -5.78 14.63
C HIS A 116 -10.21 -4.34 14.31
N ARG A 117 -10.60 -3.42 15.18
CA ARG A 117 -10.16 -2.03 15.07
C ARG A 117 -8.64 -1.96 15.36
N PRO A 118 -7.83 -1.37 14.47
CA PRO A 118 -6.40 -1.20 14.73
C PRO A 118 -6.14 -0.43 16.02
N VAL A 119 -5.06 -0.76 16.72
CA VAL A 119 -4.64 -0.12 17.97
C VAL A 119 -3.31 0.58 17.79
N ALA A 120 -3.04 1.63 18.56
CA ALA A 120 -1.83 2.43 18.43
C ALA A 120 -1.53 3.18 19.74
N PRO A 121 -0.33 3.78 19.89
CA PRO A 121 -0.02 4.61 21.06
C PRO A 121 -0.98 5.79 21.22
N SER A 122 -1.48 6.34 20.11
CA SER A 122 -2.48 7.42 20.10
C SER A 122 -3.43 7.25 18.92
N ALA A 123 -4.61 7.87 18.97
CA ALA A 123 -5.63 7.83 17.93
C ALA A 123 -5.28 8.67 16.66
N VAL A 124 -4.08 8.48 16.12
CA VAL A 124 -3.57 9.18 14.93
C VAL A 124 -3.67 8.26 13.70
N ALA A 125 -4.59 8.60 12.80
CA ALA A 125 -4.79 7.85 11.55
C ALA A 125 -3.55 7.91 10.64
N LEU A 126 -3.36 6.86 9.83
CA LEU A 126 -2.45 6.93 8.69
C LEU A 126 -2.96 7.96 7.68
N THR A 127 -2.04 8.57 6.95
CA THR A 127 -2.36 9.48 5.84
C THR A 127 -2.82 8.72 4.58
N ILE A 128 -3.68 7.71 4.78
CA ILE A 128 -4.29 6.87 3.74
C ILE A 128 -5.80 7.08 3.82
N PRO A 129 -6.43 7.69 2.79
CA PRO A 129 -7.88 7.94 2.79
C PRO A 129 -8.69 6.65 2.96
N GLY A 130 -9.72 6.69 3.81
CA GLY A 130 -10.67 5.59 3.99
C GLY A 130 -10.32 4.60 5.09
N LEU A 131 -9.12 4.66 5.69
CA LEU A 131 -8.82 3.88 6.88
C LEU A 131 -9.32 4.58 8.14
N PRO A 132 -10.06 3.90 9.03
CA PRO A 132 -10.49 4.48 10.29
C PRO A 132 -9.28 4.77 11.18
N ALA A 133 -9.39 5.82 12.00
CA ALA A 133 -8.36 6.10 13.00
C ALA A 133 -8.22 4.93 13.98
N PRO A 134 -6.99 4.55 14.36
CA PRO A 134 -6.77 3.51 15.34
C PRO A 134 -7.38 3.91 16.68
N ARG A 135 -7.61 2.92 17.54
CA ARG A 135 -7.91 3.15 18.96
C ARG A 135 -6.60 3.35 19.71
N GLU A 136 -6.60 4.29 20.64
CA GLU A 136 -5.48 4.46 21.58
C GLU A 136 -5.45 3.30 22.59
N LEU A 137 -4.24 2.76 22.82
CA LEU A 137 -4.00 1.70 23.79
C LEU A 137 -4.13 2.23 25.22
N THR A 138 -4.71 1.42 26.10
CA THR A 138 -4.63 1.61 27.56
C THR A 138 -3.30 1.04 28.09
N GLU A 139 -2.90 1.42 29.29
CA GLU A 139 -1.66 0.90 29.90
C GLU A 139 -1.68 -0.63 30.03
N ASP A 140 -2.78 -1.21 30.49
CA ASP A 140 -2.92 -2.68 30.59
C ASP A 140 -2.74 -3.38 29.24
N GLU A 141 -3.25 -2.80 28.15
CA GLU A 141 -3.07 -3.35 26.80
C GLU A 141 -1.63 -3.17 26.29
N ILE A 142 -0.94 -2.11 26.70
CA ILE A 142 0.49 -1.94 26.39
C ILE A 142 1.28 -3.06 27.06
N LEU A 143 1.01 -3.32 28.34
CA LEU A 143 1.66 -4.38 29.11
C LEU A 143 1.30 -5.79 28.60
N ASP A 144 0.04 -6.03 28.19
CA ASP A 144 -0.37 -7.28 27.51
C ASP A 144 0.45 -7.50 26.23
N ILE A 145 0.57 -6.48 25.37
CA ILE A 145 1.37 -6.59 24.15
C ILE A 145 2.84 -6.87 24.47
N VAL A 146 3.42 -6.20 25.48
CA VAL A 146 4.78 -6.48 25.95
C VAL A 146 4.94 -7.94 26.38
N GLY A 147 3.98 -8.48 27.14
CA GLY A 147 3.97 -9.88 27.56
C GLY A 147 3.85 -10.86 26.38
N ARG A 148 3.08 -10.51 25.35
CA ARG A 148 2.92 -11.29 24.11
C ARG A 148 4.21 -11.39 23.30
N PHE A 149 5.02 -10.34 23.25
CA PHE A 149 6.36 -10.43 22.64
C PHE A 149 7.24 -11.47 23.32
N GLY A 150 7.26 -11.48 24.66
CA GLY A 150 8.02 -12.49 25.40
C GLY A 150 7.45 -13.89 25.24
N THR A 151 6.13 -14.04 25.23
CA THR A 151 5.46 -15.33 24.99
C THR A 151 5.80 -15.88 23.60
N ALA A 152 5.74 -15.04 22.56
CA ALA A 152 6.08 -15.42 21.20
C ALA A 152 7.55 -15.83 21.08
N ALA A 153 8.47 -15.14 21.78
CA ALA A 153 9.88 -15.51 21.80
C ALA A 153 10.13 -16.86 22.48
N ARG A 154 9.46 -17.14 23.60
CA ARG A 154 9.49 -18.44 24.27
C ARG A 154 8.98 -19.57 23.37
N VAL A 155 7.89 -19.34 22.64
CA VAL A 155 7.37 -20.30 21.65
C VAL A 155 8.36 -20.52 20.51
N ALA A 156 9.01 -19.46 20.02
CA ALA A 156 10.04 -19.57 19.00
C ALA A 156 11.26 -20.38 19.49
N GLU A 157 11.69 -20.17 20.73
CA GLU A 157 12.75 -20.98 21.35
C GLU A 157 12.34 -22.46 21.46
N ALA A 158 11.14 -22.73 21.99
CA ALA A 158 10.61 -24.09 22.09
C ALA A 158 10.49 -24.80 20.73
N ALA A 159 10.18 -24.04 19.67
CA ALA A 159 10.13 -24.56 18.30
C ALA A 159 11.52 -24.86 17.72
N GLY A 160 12.60 -24.38 18.35
CA GLY A 160 13.98 -24.63 17.92
C GLY A 160 14.56 -23.58 16.97
N PHE A 161 13.97 -22.37 16.90
CA PHE A 161 14.64 -21.22 16.29
C PHE A 161 15.89 -20.84 17.12
N ASP A 162 16.83 -20.09 16.51
CA ASP A 162 18.07 -19.70 17.20
C ASP A 162 17.98 -18.32 17.86
N GLY A 163 16.90 -17.58 17.59
CA GLY A 163 16.65 -16.27 18.15
C GLY A 163 15.40 -15.61 17.60
N VAL A 164 15.19 -14.35 18.00
CA VAL A 164 14.13 -13.47 17.49
C VAL A 164 14.68 -12.10 17.13
N GLN A 165 14.01 -11.41 16.21
CA GLN A 165 14.25 -10.01 15.88
C GLN A 165 12.97 -9.19 16.15
N ILE A 166 13.06 -8.16 17.00
CA ILE A 166 11.96 -7.22 17.20
C ILE A 166 11.83 -6.32 15.96
N HIS A 167 10.61 -6.17 15.42
CA HIS A 167 10.35 -5.21 14.36
C HIS A 167 10.10 -3.79 14.90
N GLY A 168 11.19 -3.06 15.16
CA GLY A 168 11.22 -1.66 15.62
C GLY A 168 11.20 -0.58 14.52
N ALA A 169 10.70 -0.90 13.33
CA ALA A 169 10.91 -0.11 12.12
C ALA A 169 9.64 0.00 11.26
N HIS A 170 9.75 0.73 10.14
CA HIS A 170 8.74 0.83 9.07
C HIS A 170 7.35 1.30 9.51
N GLY A 171 7.25 1.93 10.69
CA GLY A 171 6.01 2.46 11.25
C GLY A 171 5.10 1.42 11.87
N TYR A 172 5.56 0.20 12.17
CA TYR A 172 4.83 -0.77 13.01
C TYR A 172 4.81 -0.36 14.47
N LEU A 173 4.12 -1.10 15.36
CA LEU A 173 3.75 -0.60 16.69
C LEU A 173 4.96 -0.10 17.51
N VAL A 174 6.07 -0.84 17.53
CA VAL A 174 7.29 -0.41 18.24
C VAL A 174 7.80 0.93 17.68
N SER A 175 7.88 1.07 16.35
CA SER A 175 8.24 2.33 15.69
C SER A 175 7.21 3.44 15.95
N GLN A 176 5.92 3.09 16.10
CA GLN A 176 4.87 4.05 16.41
C GLN A 176 5.05 4.66 17.80
N PHE A 177 5.49 3.88 18.80
CA PHE A 177 5.82 4.39 20.13
C PHE A 177 7.02 5.34 20.11
N LEU A 178 8.05 5.03 19.32
CA LEU A 178 9.26 5.86 19.20
C LEU A 178 8.99 7.21 18.52
N SER A 179 8.09 7.26 17.54
CA SER A 179 7.86 8.44 16.72
C SER A 179 6.87 9.42 17.38
N PRO A 180 7.23 10.70 17.58
CA PRO A 180 6.33 11.72 18.12
C PRO A 180 5.17 12.07 17.15
N LEU A 181 5.24 11.63 15.89
CA LEU A 181 4.14 11.82 14.93
C LEU A 181 2.96 10.90 15.21
N SER A 182 3.23 9.69 15.70
CA SER A 182 2.22 8.67 16.03
C SER A 182 1.96 8.49 17.52
N ASN A 183 2.92 8.85 18.38
CA ASN A 183 2.79 8.80 19.83
C ASN A 183 2.67 10.22 20.39
N ARG A 184 1.44 10.59 20.75
CA ARG A 184 1.05 11.89 21.34
C ARG A 184 0.59 11.72 22.78
N ARG A 185 0.94 10.61 23.44
CA ARG A 185 0.58 10.35 24.84
C ARG A 185 1.29 11.33 25.77
N THR A 186 0.70 11.55 26.93
CA THR A 186 1.24 12.39 28.01
C THR A 186 1.58 11.59 29.28
N ASP A 187 1.38 10.27 29.25
CA ASP A 187 1.64 9.35 30.35
C ASP A 187 3.08 8.80 30.33
N ALA A 188 3.34 7.68 31.01
CA ALA A 188 4.66 7.05 31.07
C ALA A 188 5.15 6.47 29.72
N TRP A 189 4.28 6.37 28.72
CA TRP A 189 4.54 5.72 27.44
C TRP A 189 4.70 6.72 26.28
N GLY A 190 4.66 8.02 26.54
CA GLY A 190 4.90 9.06 25.54
C GLY A 190 5.30 10.42 26.10
N GLY A 191 5.35 11.43 25.23
CA GLY A 191 5.91 12.73 25.56
C GLY A 191 7.37 12.82 25.11
N ASP A 192 8.31 12.82 26.05
CA ASP A 192 9.75 12.92 25.76
C ASP A 192 10.34 11.62 25.15
N PRO A 193 11.54 11.69 24.54
CA PRO A 193 12.15 10.53 23.88
C PRO A 193 12.37 9.32 24.80
N GLU A 194 12.67 9.55 26.08
CA GLU A 194 12.90 8.48 27.05
C GLU A 194 11.62 7.68 27.33
N ARG A 195 10.50 8.37 27.58
CA ARG A 195 9.19 7.72 27.75
C ARG A 195 8.70 7.03 26.49
N ARG A 196 8.99 7.59 25.31
CA ARG A 196 8.70 6.94 24.02
C ARG A 196 9.53 5.67 23.79
N ALA A 197 10.77 5.64 24.27
CA ALA A 197 11.64 4.47 24.21
C ALA A 197 11.25 3.37 25.21
N ARG A 198 10.50 3.68 26.27
CA ARG A 198 10.07 2.71 27.29
C ARG A 198 9.47 1.45 26.68
N PHE A 199 8.57 1.58 25.71
CA PHE A 199 7.90 0.42 25.10
C PHE A 199 8.88 -0.62 24.54
N VAL A 200 9.88 -0.18 23.76
CA VAL A 200 10.85 -1.13 23.17
C VAL A 200 11.75 -1.77 24.22
N LEU A 201 12.12 -1.02 25.26
CA LEU A 201 12.93 -1.55 26.36
C LEU A 201 12.16 -2.58 27.20
N GLU A 202 10.89 -2.34 27.49
CA GLU A 202 10.05 -3.31 28.19
C GLU A 202 9.80 -4.57 27.34
N VAL A 203 9.68 -4.44 26.01
CA VAL A 203 9.65 -5.60 25.09
C VAL A 203 10.95 -6.42 25.18
N VAL A 204 12.12 -5.77 25.17
CA VAL A 204 13.42 -6.45 25.31
C VAL A 204 13.49 -7.22 26.63
N LYS A 205 13.15 -6.56 27.75
CA LYS A 205 13.15 -7.17 29.08
C LYS A 205 12.18 -8.36 29.17
N SER A 206 10.96 -8.21 28.63
CA SER A 206 9.97 -9.28 28.58
C SER A 206 10.46 -10.50 27.81
N ILE A 207 11.12 -10.30 26.66
CA ILE A 207 11.72 -11.39 25.90
C ILE A 207 12.84 -12.05 26.70
N ARG A 208 13.80 -11.27 27.22
CA ARG A 208 14.94 -11.79 28.00
C ARG A 208 14.51 -12.55 29.25
N ALA A 209 13.42 -12.17 29.89
CA ALA A 209 12.88 -12.87 31.04
C ALA A 209 12.25 -14.24 30.71
N GLN A 210 11.93 -14.51 29.45
CA GLN A 210 11.18 -15.71 29.02
C GLN A 210 11.98 -16.69 28.16
N VAL A 211 13.21 -16.35 27.77
CA VAL A 211 14.06 -17.18 26.91
C VAL A 211 15.40 -17.49 27.58
N SER A 212 16.08 -18.55 27.15
CA SER A 212 17.39 -18.88 27.70
C SER A 212 18.46 -17.83 27.32
N PRO A 213 19.54 -17.66 28.10
CA PRO A 213 20.64 -16.74 27.77
C PRO A 213 21.32 -17.04 26.41
N GLY A 214 21.21 -18.28 25.92
CA GLY A 214 21.77 -18.71 24.63
C GLY A 214 20.88 -18.45 23.41
N PHE A 215 19.67 -17.91 23.63
CA PHE A 215 18.73 -17.55 22.58
C PHE A 215 18.94 -16.10 22.16
N ALA A 216 19.19 -15.89 20.86
CA ALA A 216 19.57 -14.58 20.37
C ALA A 216 18.39 -13.61 20.31
N LEU A 217 18.64 -12.33 20.59
CA LEU A 217 17.68 -11.25 20.45
C LEU A 217 18.29 -10.13 19.63
N GLY A 218 17.69 -9.83 18.48
CA GLY A 218 18.00 -8.66 17.69
C GLY A 218 16.84 -7.66 17.61
N ILE A 219 17.11 -6.52 17.00
CA ILE A 219 16.09 -5.53 16.68
C ILE A 219 16.39 -4.85 15.35
N LYS A 220 15.34 -4.62 14.55
CA LYS A 220 15.40 -3.79 13.36
C LYS A 220 14.87 -2.38 13.67
N LEU A 221 15.67 -1.36 13.46
CA LEU A 221 15.32 0.05 13.70
C LEU A 221 15.37 0.89 12.43
N ASN A 222 14.56 1.94 12.39
CA ASN A 222 14.68 3.00 11.40
C ASN A 222 15.87 3.91 11.75
N SER A 223 16.65 4.33 10.74
CA SER A 223 17.65 5.38 10.91
C SER A 223 17.02 6.73 11.28
N ALA A 224 15.92 7.07 10.62
CA ALA A 224 15.03 8.20 10.88
C ALA A 224 13.69 8.01 10.12
N ASP A 225 12.66 8.78 10.49
CA ASP A 225 11.36 8.75 9.79
C ASP A 225 11.35 9.56 8.47
N PHE A 226 12.39 10.38 8.22
CA PHE A 226 12.51 11.29 7.07
C PHE A 226 11.30 12.22 6.87
N GLN A 227 10.64 12.54 7.98
CA GLN A 227 9.50 13.45 8.07
C GLN A 227 9.85 14.57 9.05
N ARG A 228 9.46 15.81 8.74
CA ARG A 228 9.69 16.96 9.62
C ARG A 228 8.92 16.72 10.93
N GLY A 229 9.64 16.76 12.06
CA GLY A 229 9.08 16.51 13.39
C GLY A 229 8.84 15.03 13.73
N GLY A 230 9.42 14.09 12.98
CA GLY A 230 9.40 12.66 13.29
C GLY A 230 10.60 12.19 14.10
N PHE A 231 10.74 10.86 14.23
CA PHE A 231 11.85 10.22 14.93
C PHE A 231 13.19 10.63 14.30
N THR A 232 14.04 11.26 15.10
CA THR A 232 15.30 11.87 14.63
C THR A 232 16.47 10.89 14.71
N GLU A 233 17.55 11.16 13.97
CA GLU A 233 18.78 10.36 14.05
C GLU A 233 19.42 10.41 15.46
N ALA A 234 19.27 11.53 16.18
CA ALA A 234 19.76 11.68 17.54
C ALA A 234 18.98 10.82 18.54
N GLU A 235 17.64 10.84 18.45
CA GLU A 235 16.78 9.96 19.25
C GLU A 235 17.03 8.49 18.91
N SER A 236 17.27 8.17 17.64
CA SER A 236 17.60 6.80 17.23
C SER A 236 18.94 6.32 17.81
N ARG A 237 19.96 7.19 17.88
CA ARG A 237 21.22 6.87 18.56
C ARG A 237 21.05 6.67 20.07
N ASP A 238 20.20 7.46 20.73
CA ASP A 238 19.88 7.27 22.15
C ASP A 238 19.20 5.91 22.39
N VAL A 239 18.22 5.57 21.54
CA VAL A 239 17.56 4.26 21.58
C VAL A 239 18.55 3.12 21.36
N VAL A 240 19.48 3.24 20.40
CA VAL A 240 20.55 2.25 20.20
C VAL A 240 21.42 2.10 21.45
N ALA A 241 21.85 3.21 22.06
CA ALA A 241 22.68 3.16 23.27
C ALA A 241 21.97 2.41 24.41
N ARG A 242 20.68 2.70 24.61
CA ARG A 242 19.85 2.01 25.62
C ARG A 242 19.69 0.53 25.30
N LEU A 243 19.48 0.16 24.03
CA LEU A 243 19.36 -1.24 23.61
C LEU A 243 20.67 -2.01 23.73
N ALA A 244 21.81 -1.37 23.44
CA ALA A 244 23.13 -1.96 23.64
C ALA A 244 23.39 -2.26 25.13
N ALA A 245 22.90 -1.40 26.03
CA ALA A 245 22.98 -1.63 27.48
C ALA A 245 22.12 -2.82 27.96
N GLU A 246 21.04 -3.15 27.24
CA GLU A 246 20.16 -4.30 27.52
C GLU A 246 20.65 -5.61 26.83
N ALA A 247 21.91 -5.64 26.39
CA ALA A 247 22.57 -6.81 25.79
C ALA A 247 21.81 -7.42 24.59
N VAL A 248 21.32 -6.59 23.67
CA VAL A 248 20.83 -7.04 22.36
C VAL A 248 21.99 -7.60 21.53
N ASP A 249 21.77 -8.70 20.82
CA ASP A 249 22.81 -9.45 20.09
C ASP A 249 23.11 -8.89 18.70
N LEU A 250 22.16 -8.18 18.07
CA LEU A 250 22.32 -7.59 16.75
C LEU A 250 21.32 -6.44 16.55
N ILE A 251 21.82 -5.28 16.13
CA ILE A 251 20.98 -4.13 15.75
C ILE A 251 21.02 -3.98 14.23
N GLU A 252 19.88 -4.19 13.58
CA GLU A 252 19.72 -3.98 12.15
C GLU A 252 19.20 -2.57 11.86
N ILE A 253 19.98 -1.80 11.11
CA ILE A 253 19.61 -0.48 10.62
C ILE A 253 18.95 -0.61 9.25
N SER A 254 17.73 -0.07 9.16
CA SER A 254 16.95 0.08 7.93
C SER A 254 16.45 1.52 7.81
N GLY A 255 15.73 1.88 6.73
CA GLY A 255 15.10 3.20 6.64
C GLY A 255 13.82 3.23 5.84
N GLY A 256 12.93 4.15 6.23
CA GLY A 256 11.63 4.42 5.61
C GLY A 256 10.44 3.97 6.45
N SER A 257 9.24 4.42 6.09
CA SER A 257 7.95 3.98 6.65
C SER A 257 6.89 3.97 5.54
N TYR A 258 5.71 3.37 5.74
CA TYR A 258 4.65 3.40 4.71
C TYR A 258 4.21 4.82 4.31
N GLU A 259 4.35 5.79 5.23
CA GLU A 259 4.03 7.21 4.98
C GLU A 259 5.18 8.00 4.37
N SER A 260 6.40 7.46 4.44
CA SER A 260 7.61 8.00 3.82
C SER A 260 8.46 6.84 3.29
N PRO A 261 8.03 6.21 2.18
CA PRO A 261 8.57 4.91 1.81
C PRO A 261 9.93 5.04 1.11
N ALA A 262 10.96 5.35 1.91
CA ALA A 262 12.35 5.20 1.48
C ALA A 262 12.63 3.74 1.03
N MET A 263 11.93 2.77 1.64
CA MET A 263 11.88 1.35 1.23
C MET A 263 11.32 1.13 -0.19
N MET A 264 10.33 1.93 -0.64
CA MET A 264 9.75 1.83 -2.01
C MET A 264 10.51 2.69 -3.03
N GLY A 265 11.60 3.33 -2.63
CA GLY A 265 12.43 4.17 -3.48
C GLY A 265 11.87 5.57 -3.69
N ARG A 266 12.51 6.56 -3.05
CA ARG A 266 12.32 7.98 -3.41
C ARG A 266 12.91 8.30 -4.81
N PRO A 267 12.47 9.40 -5.46
CA PRO A 267 12.50 9.63 -6.92
C PRO A 267 13.88 9.61 -7.60
N ARG A 268 13.82 9.31 -8.90
CA ARG A 268 14.91 9.14 -9.89
C ARG A 268 15.53 10.46 -10.37
N THR A 269 16.85 10.50 -10.36
CA THR A 269 17.71 10.93 -11.49
C THR A 269 18.99 10.07 -11.49
N VAL A 270 19.20 9.33 -12.59
CA VAL A 270 20.45 8.65 -12.99
C VAL A 270 20.92 7.48 -12.08
N ALA A 271 21.73 6.58 -12.62
CA ALA A 271 22.26 5.33 -12.03
C ALA A 271 22.95 5.46 -10.63
N ALA A 272 22.98 6.64 -10.03
CA ALA A 272 23.53 6.94 -8.70
C ALA A 272 22.64 6.51 -7.52
N SER A 273 21.38 6.09 -7.76
CA SER A 273 20.38 5.97 -6.68
C SER A 273 20.57 4.81 -5.68
N THR A 274 21.21 3.70 -6.08
CA THR A 274 21.48 2.57 -5.16
C THR A 274 22.69 2.87 -4.29
N ARG A 275 23.79 3.34 -4.91
CA ARG A 275 25.01 3.78 -4.20
C ARG A 275 24.72 4.91 -3.22
N ALA A 276 23.87 5.88 -3.56
CA ALA A 276 23.50 6.95 -2.65
C ALA A 276 22.69 6.46 -1.42
N ARG A 277 21.86 5.42 -1.59
CA ARG A 277 21.13 4.81 -0.46
C ARG A 277 22.06 3.98 0.42
N GLU A 278 22.92 3.18 -0.20
CA GLU A 278 23.98 2.43 0.50
C GLU A 278 24.85 3.38 1.31
N ALA A 279 25.34 4.46 0.69
CA ALA A 279 26.14 5.49 1.34
C ALA A 279 25.39 6.15 2.50
N TYR A 280 24.13 6.56 2.31
CA TYR A 280 23.34 7.17 3.39
C TYR A 280 23.20 6.25 4.61
N PHE A 281 22.86 4.97 4.41
CA PHE A 281 22.70 4.05 5.54
C PHE A 281 24.02 3.74 6.22
N LEU A 282 25.10 3.63 5.45
CA LEU A 282 26.43 3.42 5.98
C LEU A 282 26.98 4.66 6.70
N ASP A 283 26.63 5.88 6.27
CA ASP A 283 27.03 7.13 6.93
C ASP A 283 26.32 7.22 8.28
N TYR A 284 25.04 6.90 8.31
CA TYR A 284 24.29 6.82 9.55
C TYR A 284 24.81 5.70 10.47
N ALA A 285 25.09 4.50 9.93
CA ALA A 285 25.63 3.38 10.71
C ALA A 285 26.97 3.69 11.37
N ASP A 286 27.83 4.50 10.74
CA ASP A 286 29.06 5.00 11.35
C ASP A 286 28.78 5.83 12.62
N THR A 287 27.73 6.66 12.60
CA THR A 287 27.31 7.41 13.80
C THR A 287 26.74 6.52 14.89
N VAL A 288 26.12 5.40 14.51
CA VAL A 288 25.52 4.41 15.42
C VAL A 288 26.59 3.51 16.05
N ARG A 289 27.67 3.16 15.33
CA ARG A 289 28.78 2.35 15.83
C ARG A 289 29.30 2.85 17.17
N ARG A 290 29.50 4.16 17.31
CA ARG A 290 30.03 4.76 18.54
C ARG A 290 29.15 4.52 19.76
N VAL A 291 27.83 4.51 19.58
CA VAL A 291 26.86 4.33 20.69
C VAL A 291 26.46 2.86 20.90
N ALA A 292 26.59 2.01 19.88
CA ALA A 292 26.31 0.58 19.97
C ALA A 292 27.40 -0.20 20.73
N GLY A 293 28.59 0.40 20.88
CA GLY A 293 29.73 -0.25 21.52
C GLY A 293 30.14 -1.53 20.78
N THR A 294 30.18 -2.64 21.50
CA THR A 294 30.51 -3.96 20.96
C THR A 294 29.32 -4.67 20.31
N THR A 295 28.10 -4.11 20.41
CA THR A 295 26.90 -4.71 19.82
C THR A 295 27.05 -4.73 18.30
N PRO A 296 26.90 -5.90 17.65
CA PRO A 296 26.95 -6.00 16.21
C PRO A 296 25.90 -5.14 15.50
N ILE A 297 26.29 -4.51 14.39
CA ILE A 297 25.41 -3.71 13.53
C ILE A 297 25.22 -4.38 12.19
N ALA A 298 23.97 -4.70 11.84
CA ALA A 298 23.58 -5.05 10.48
C ALA A 298 23.09 -3.82 9.71
N VAL A 299 23.43 -3.70 8.43
CA VAL A 299 22.88 -2.64 7.56
C VAL A 299 22.14 -3.26 6.38
N THR A 300 20.88 -2.88 6.22
CA THR A 300 20.02 -3.36 5.13
C THR A 300 19.51 -2.18 4.31
N GLY A 301 19.95 -2.11 3.06
CA GLY A 301 19.44 -1.09 2.15
C GLY A 301 20.30 -0.93 0.90
N GLY A 302 19.86 -1.49 -0.22
CA GLY A 302 20.43 -1.19 -1.53
C GLY A 302 21.54 -2.13 -2.01
N PHE A 303 22.29 -2.78 -1.13
CA PHE A 303 23.43 -3.63 -1.50
C PHE A 303 23.18 -4.56 -2.70
N ARG A 304 24.08 -4.48 -3.70
CA ARG A 304 24.07 -5.31 -4.92
C ARG A 304 25.39 -5.98 -5.27
N SER A 305 26.55 -5.38 -4.96
CA SER A 305 27.85 -5.94 -5.36
C SER A 305 28.66 -6.47 -4.18
N ALA A 306 29.36 -7.59 -4.40
CA ALA A 306 30.27 -8.18 -3.42
C ALA A 306 31.29 -7.15 -2.92
N ALA A 307 31.87 -6.35 -3.82
CA ALA A 307 32.83 -5.31 -3.48
C ALA A 307 32.26 -4.26 -2.51
N ALA A 308 31.02 -3.78 -2.72
CA ALA A 308 30.41 -2.79 -1.83
C ALA A 308 30.09 -3.39 -0.45
N MET A 309 29.68 -4.66 -0.41
CA MET A 309 29.42 -5.38 0.83
C MET A 309 30.73 -5.63 1.61
N ALA A 310 31.78 -6.04 0.91
CA ALA A 310 33.11 -6.27 1.50
C ALA A 310 33.70 -4.98 2.06
N GLU A 311 33.62 -3.88 1.32
CA GLU A 311 34.07 -2.56 1.79
C GLU A 311 33.31 -2.09 3.03
N ALA A 312 31.98 -2.27 3.06
CA ALA A 312 31.15 -1.89 4.20
C ALA A 312 31.53 -2.63 5.50
N VAL A 313 31.97 -3.89 5.38
CA VAL A 313 32.45 -4.69 6.52
C VAL A 313 33.90 -4.35 6.86
N ALA A 314 34.78 -4.29 5.86
CA ALA A 314 36.21 -4.03 6.07
C ALA A 314 36.48 -2.65 6.70
N SER A 315 35.68 -1.65 6.32
CA SER A 315 35.72 -0.30 6.90
C SER A 315 35.14 -0.19 8.32
N GLY A 316 34.54 -1.27 8.86
CA GLY A 316 33.94 -1.28 10.21
C GLY A 316 32.60 -0.55 10.33
N ARG A 317 32.05 -0.05 9.21
CA ARG A 317 30.78 0.69 9.16
C ARG A 317 29.57 -0.20 9.43
N CYS A 318 29.69 -1.51 9.22
CA CYS A 318 28.76 -2.52 9.68
C CYS A 318 29.47 -3.85 9.95
N ASP A 319 28.87 -4.72 10.74
CA ASP A 319 29.36 -6.09 10.96
C ASP A 319 28.68 -7.11 10.06
N VAL A 320 27.44 -6.82 9.63
CA VAL A 320 26.61 -7.71 8.83
C VAL A 320 25.92 -6.91 7.72
N VAL A 321 25.90 -7.47 6.51
CA VAL A 321 25.15 -6.91 5.38
C VAL A 321 23.84 -7.65 5.23
N GLY A 322 22.72 -6.92 5.26
CA GLY A 322 21.40 -7.51 5.03
C GLY A 322 20.93 -7.38 3.58
N LEU A 323 20.48 -8.51 3.02
CA LEU A 323 19.89 -8.63 1.70
C LEU A 323 18.38 -8.88 1.79
N GLY A 324 17.60 -8.00 1.18
CA GLY A 324 16.15 -8.16 1.00
C GLY A 324 15.80 -8.66 -0.41
N ARG A 325 15.23 -7.79 -1.25
CA ARG A 325 14.75 -8.11 -2.62
C ARG A 325 15.58 -9.10 -3.46
N PRO A 326 16.92 -9.04 -3.52
CA PRO A 326 17.69 -10.03 -4.29
C PRO A 326 17.44 -11.47 -3.87
N THR A 327 17.16 -11.75 -2.59
CA THR A 327 16.96 -13.10 -2.08
C THR A 327 15.64 -13.73 -2.56
N ALA A 328 14.69 -12.92 -3.05
CA ALA A 328 13.46 -13.40 -3.67
C ALA A 328 13.72 -14.01 -5.07
N VAL A 329 14.83 -13.64 -5.71
CA VAL A 329 15.20 -14.07 -7.07
C VAL A 329 16.39 -15.02 -7.06
N PHE A 330 17.35 -14.77 -6.16
CA PHE A 330 18.58 -15.52 -6.01
C PHE A 330 18.62 -16.13 -4.59
N PRO A 331 17.99 -17.30 -4.37
CA PRO A 331 17.97 -17.93 -3.04
C PRO A 331 19.36 -18.35 -2.55
N THR A 332 20.33 -18.47 -3.45
CA THR A 332 21.74 -18.80 -3.18
C THR A 332 22.66 -17.58 -3.12
N ALA A 333 22.11 -16.36 -3.04
CA ALA A 333 22.88 -15.14 -3.23
C ALA A 333 24.12 -15.02 -2.32
N ALA A 334 24.02 -15.45 -1.05
CA ALA A 334 25.16 -15.38 -0.14
C ALA A 334 26.29 -16.33 -0.57
N ALA A 335 25.98 -17.60 -0.82
CA ALA A 335 26.94 -18.55 -1.35
C ALA A 335 27.55 -18.06 -2.66
N ASP A 336 26.74 -17.54 -3.60
CA ASP A 336 27.21 -17.08 -4.90
C ASP A 336 28.19 -15.91 -4.80
N LEU A 337 27.94 -14.98 -3.87
CA LEU A 337 28.84 -13.86 -3.60
C LEU A 337 30.13 -14.31 -2.90
N LEU A 338 30.03 -15.20 -1.91
CA LEU A 338 31.17 -15.69 -1.16
C LEU A 338 32.10 -16.55 -2.04
N THR A 339 31.55 -17.42 -2.90
CA THR A 339 32.38 -18.27 -3.76
C THR A 339 32.79 -17.59 -5.07
N GLY A 340 32.44 -16.31 -5.27
CA GLY A 340 32.74 -15.57 -6.50
C GLY A 340 31.99 -16.08 -7.74
N ARG A 341 30.90 -16.84 -7.60
CA ARG A 341 30.03 -17.23 -8.73
C ARG A 341 29.32 -16.01 -9.33
N THR A 342 29.08 -14.99 -8.51
CA THR A 342 28.63 -13.68 -8.98
C THR A 342 29.27 -12.57 -8.17
N GLU A 343 29.61 -11.48 -8.83
CA GLU A 343 30.08 -10.27 -8.16
C GLU A 343 28.94 -9.27 -7.91
N VAL A 344 27.82 -9.40 -8.64
CA VAL A 344 26.73 -8.43 -8.62
C VAL A 344 25.38 -9.13 -8.77
N LEU A 345 24.52 -8.95 -7.77
CA LEU A 345 23.12 -9.36 -7.81
C LEU A 345 22.31 -8.37 -8.66
N ARG A 346 21.62 -8.85 -9.69
CA ARG A 346 20.82 -8.01 -10.60
C ARG A 346 19.36 -8.48 -10.64
N PRO A 347 18.57 -8.25 -9.57
CA PRO A 347 17.15 -8.54 -9.63
C PRO A 347 16.48 -7.58 -10.62
N PRO A 348 15.45 -8.03 -11.36
CA PRO A 348 14.76 -7.18 -12.31
C PRO A 348 14.07 -6.02 -11.60
N HIS A 349 14.06 -4.84 -12.24
CA HIS A 349 13.26 -3.71 -11.77
C HIS A 349 11.91 -3.76 -12.47
N VAL A 350 10.84 -4.00 -11.73
CA VAL A 350 9.53 -4.28 -12.30
C VAL A 350 8.75 -2.98 -12.44
N THR A 351 8.33 -2.65 -13.67
CA THR A 351 7.43 -1.51 -13.96
C THR A 351 6.52 -1.85 -15.12
N LEU A 352 5.44 -1.09 -15.29
CA LEU A 352 4.59 -1.19 -16.49
C LEU A 352 5.21 -0.59 -17.77
N GLY A 353 6.42 0.00 -17.70
CA GLY A 353 7.09 0.58 -18.87
C GLY A 353 6.38 1.81 -19.46
N LEU A 354 5.59 2.54 -18.66
CA LEU A 354 4.79 3.65 -19.14
C LEU A 354 5.64 4.87 -19.56
N PRO A 355 5.21 5.64 -20.57
CA PRO A 355 5.91 6.86 -21.00
C PRO A 355 6.18 7.83 -19.84
N PRO A 356 7.33 8.55 -19.82
CA PRO A 356 7.73 9.43 -18.70
C PRO A 356 6.67 10.46 -18.29
N ARG A 357 5.88 10.96 -19.26
CA ARG A 357 4.80 11.92 -19.03
C ARG A 357 3.64 11.32 -18.20
N LEU A 358 3.39 10.03 -18.34
CA LEU A 358 2.38 9.30 -17.56
C LEU A 358 2.96 8.79 -16.23
N ALA A 359 4.22 8.32 -16.25
CA ALA A 359 4.94 7.86 -15.07
C ALA A 359 5.21 8.97 -14.03
N ALA A 360 5.12 10.26 -14.41
CA ALA A 360 5.27 11.39 -13.49
C ALA A 360 4.09 11.53 -12.50
N ASN A 361 2.93 10.93 -12.79
CA ASN A 361 1.74 10.98 -11.96
C ASN A 361 1.92 10.18 -10.66
N GLY A 362 1.70 10.81 -9.51
CA GLY A 362 1.90 10.20 -8.18
C GLY A 362 1.12 8.91 -7.94
N ASN A 363 -0.08 8.75 -8.54
CA ASN A 363 -0.86 7.52 -8.41
C ASN A 363 -0.24 6.35 -9.18
N LEU A 364 0.28 6.63 -10.39
CA LEU A 364 0.96 5.63 -11.21
C LEU A 364 2.31 5.21 -10.60
N LYS A 365 3.01 6.15 -9.94
CA LYS A 365 4.21 5.83 -9.16
C LYS A 365 3.94 4.91 -7.97
N ALA A 366 2.88 5.18 -7.21
CA ALA A 366 2.47 4.32 -6.11
C ALA A 366 2.07 2.92 -6.62
N PHE A 367 1.47 2.85 -7.80
CA PHE A 367 1.14 1.59 -8.46
C PHE A 367 2.40 0.82 -8.89
N ASP A 368 3.37 1.45 -9.55
CA ASP A 368 4.62 0.79 -9.95
C ASP A 368 5.38 0.23 -8.72
N GLY A 369 5.39 0.97 -7.60
CA GLY A 369 5.97 0.49 -6.34
C GLY A 369 5.21 -0.72 -5.74
N ALA A 370 3.87 -0.70 -5.78
CA ALA A 370 3.05 -1.84 -5.36
C ALA A 370 3.23 -3.06 -6.29
N LEU A 371 3.40 -2.82 -7.59
CA LEU A 371 3.66 -3.85 -8.58
C LEU A 371 5.02 -4.50 -8.37
N ASP A 372 6.07 -3.71 -8.14
CA ASP A 372 7.42 -4.22 -7.83
C ASP A 372 7.39 -5.08 -6.56
N LEU A 373 6.70 -4.62 -5.52
CA LEU A 373 6.51 -5.38 -4.28
C LEU A 373 5.79 -6.72 -4.56
N GLN A 374 4.62 -6.66 -5.19
CA GLN A 374 3.83 -7.86 -5.49
C GLN A 374 4.58 -8.85 -6.37
N TRP A 375 5.33 -8.37 -7.36
CA TRP A 375 6.12 -9.25 -8.23
C TRP A 375 7.19 -10.00 -7.44
N HIS A 376 7.86 -9.36 -6.47
CA HIS A 376 8.83 -10.04 -5.63
C HIS A 376 8.15 -11.02 -4.66
N THR A 377 7.00 -10.65 -4.07
CA THR A 377 6.19 -11.57 -3.25
C THR A 377 5.75 -12.80 -4.05
N ASP A 378 5.36 -12.62 -5.30
CA ASP A 378 5.02 -13.71 -6.21
C ASP A 378 6.19 -14.69 -6.42
N GLN A 379 7.45 -14.22 -6.40
CA GLN A 379 8.63 -15.11 -6.46
C GLN A 379 8.79 -15.93 -5.18
N LEU A 380 8.51 -15.33 -4.01
CA LEU A 380 8.50 -16.06 -2.73
C LEU A 380 7.43 -17.16 -2.75
N HIS A 381 6.25 -16.84 -3.27
CA HIS A 381 5.14 -17.79 -3.38
C HIS A 381 5.47 -18.94 -4.35
N ARG A 382 6.19 -18.66 -5.45
CA ARG A 382 6.71 -19.72 -6.34
C ARG A 382 7.67 -20.66 -5.62
N MET A 383 8.64 -20.11 -4.89
CA MET A 383 9.55 -20.93 -4.08
C MET A 383 8.79 -21.74 -3.03
N GLY A 384 7.79 -21.13 -2.39
CA GLY A 384 6.90 -21.81 -1.45
C GLY A 384 6.04 -22.90 -2.10
N SER A 385 5.67 -22.78 -3.38
CA SER A 385 4.99 -23.84 -4.13
C SER A 385 5.94 -24.88 -4.72
N GLY A 386 7.25 -24.76 -4.48
CA GLY A 386 8.28 -25.67 -4.96
C GLY A 386 8.89 -25.31 -6.31
N ALA A 387 8.38 -24.29 -7.00
CA ALA A 387 8.92 -23.80 -8.26
C ALA A 387 10.14 -22.89 -8.04
N ASP A 388 11.02 -22.81 -9.02
CA ASP A 388 12.12 -21.83 -8.98
C ASP A 388 11.60 -20.40 -9.24
N PRO A 389 12.31 -19.37 -8.74
CA PRO A 389 12.08 -17.99 -9.14
C PRO A 389 12.15 -17.83 -10.66
N ASP A 390 11.33 -16.94 -11.19
CA ASP A 390 11.25 -16.63 -12.61
C ASP A 390 11.48 -15.13 -12.81
N PRO A 391 12.74 -14.74 -13.08
CA PRO A 391 13.10 -13.36 -13.37
C PRO A 391 12.41 -12.81 -14.63
N ALA A 392 11.92 -13.67 -15.52
CA ALA A 392 11.27 -13.29 -16.78
C ALA A 392 9.74 -13.14 -16.64
N ARG A 393 9.18 -13.38 -15.45
CA ARG A 393 7.74 -13.26 -15.19
C ARG A 393 7.20 -11.89 -15.59
N SER A 394 6.15 -11.89 -16.41
CA SER A 394 5.53 -10.68 -16.94
C SER A 394 5.00 -9.76 -15.82
N PRO A 395 5.42 -8.47 -15.80
CA PRO A 395 4.83 -7.46 -14.91
C PRO A 395 3.33 -7.29 -15.15
N TRP A 396 2.85 -7.45 -16.39
CA TRP A 396 1.43 -7.34 -16.73
C TRP A 396 0.59 -8.45 -16.12
N LEU A 397 1.10 -9.69 -16.10
CA LEU A 397 0.41 -10.80 -15.44
C LEU A 397 0.26 -10.55 -13.94
N THR A 398 1.32 -10.02 -13.32
CA THR A 398 1.33 -9.62 -11.91
C THR A 398 0.32 -8.50 -11.66
N ALA A 399 0.27 -7.48 -12.52
CA ALA A 399 -0.71 -6.39 -12.43
C ALA A 399 -2.16 -6.91 -12.56
N VAL A 400 -2.44 -7.81 -13.52
CA VAL A 400 -3.77 -8.41 -13.69
C VAL A 400 -4.16 -9.22 -12.45
N ASN A 401 -3.25 -10.02 -11.90
CA ASN A 401 -3.52 -10.78 -10.68
C ASN A 401 -3.75 -9.85 -9.49
N MET A 402 -2.97 -8.78 -9.34
CA MET A 402 -3.16 -7.78 -8.28
C MET A 402 -4.54 -7.12 -8.38
N VAL A 403 -4.99 -6.76 -9.58
CA VAL A 403 -6.33 -6.18 -9.79
C VAL A 403 -7.44 -7.18 -9.52
N ARG A 404 -7.26 -8.45 -9.89
CA ARG A 404 -8.23 -9.52 -9.60
C ARG A 404 -8.37 -9.78 -8.10
N HIS A 405 -7.28 -9.74 -7.33
CA HIS A 405 -7.30 -10.01 -5.89
C HIS A 405 -7.70 -8.79 -5.05
N HIS A 406 -7.38 -7.56 -5.48
CA HIS A 406 -7.59 -6.34 -4.69
C HIS A 406 -8.68 -5.39 -5.23
N GLY A 407 -9.25 -5.66 -6.40
CA GLY A 407 -10.27 -4.81 -7.04
C GLY A 407 -9.74 -3.53 -7.70
N ILE A 408 -10.61 -2.83 -8.43
CA ILE A 408 -10.28 -1.59 -9.19
C ILE A 408 -10.00 -0.38 -8.26
N ASP A 409 -10.28 -0.49 -6.96
CA ASP A 409 -10.05 0.61 -6.00
C ASP A 409 -8.57 0.99 -5.84
N ALA A 410 -7.64 0.13 -6.25
CA ALA A 410 -6.21 0.47 -6.41
C ALA A 410 -5.96 1.64 -7.39
N PHE A 411 -6.91 1.94 -8.28
CA PHE A 411 -6.83 2.99 -9.29
C PHE A 411 -7.47 4.33 -8.86
N ARG A 412 -8.10 4.42 -7.67
CA ARG A 412 -8.72 5.68 -7.22
C ARG A 412 -7.68 6.68 -6.71
N SER A 413 -7.71 7.86 -7.31
CA SER A 413 -6.74 8.95 -7.12
C SER A 413 -6.59 9.42 -5.67
N LYS A 414 -5.36 9.31 -5.13
CA LYS A 414 -4.93 9.82 -3.82
C LYS A 414 -4.59 11.32 -3.88
N ARG A 415 -5.46 12.17 -3.33
CA ARG A 415 -5.12 13.52 -2.86
C ARG A 415 -5.92 13.79 -1.59
N SER A 416 -5.24 14.06 -0.47
CA SER A 416 -5.88 14.57 0.74
C SER A 416 -6.65 15.85 0.41
N PRO A 417 -7.95 15.96 0.71
CA PRO A 417 -8.57 17.26 0.81
C PRO A 417 -8.11 17.86 2.15
N ALA A 418 -7.23 18.85 2.10
CA ALA A 418 -7.36 19.95 3.06
C ALA A 418 -8.84 20.37 3.06
N SER A 419 -9.40 20.72 4.22
CA SER A 419 -10.79 21.15 4.36
C SER A 419 -11.13 22.19 3.30
N ARG A 420 -11.86 21.76 2.27
CA ARG A 420 -12.28 22.58 1.12
C ARG A 420 -13.77 22.41 0.99
N SER A 421 -14.47 23.52 0.78
CA SER A 421 -15.93 23.55 0.73
C SER A 421 -16.48 22.63 -0.36
N ALA A 422 -17.69 22.11 -0.14
CA ALA A 422 -18.38 21.22 -1.07
C ALA A 422 -18.52 21.81 -2.49
N ASP A 423 -18.66 23.14 -2.58
CA ASP A 423 -18.82 23.87 -3.84
C ASP A 423 -17.59 23.77 -4.75
N ASP A 424 -16.39 23.76 -4.17
CA ASP A 424 -15.13 23.81 -4.91
C ASP A 424 -14.78 22.43 -5.52
N ARG A 425 -15.26 21.36 -4.89
CA ARG A 425 -15.22 19.98 -5.43
C ARG A 425 -16.18 19.83 -6.62
N ALA A 426 -17.41 20.31 -6.48
CA ALA A 426 -18.44 20.23 -7.53
C ALA A 426 -18.02 20.99 -8.80
N ALA A 427 -17.44 22.20 -8.65
CA ALA A 427 -17.00 23.03 -9.78
C ALA A 427 -15.84 22.40 -10.58
N ARG A 428 -14.94 21.64 -9.92
CA ARG A 428 -13.79 21.00 -10.58
C ARG A 428 -14.16 19.70 -11.28
N LYS A 429 -15.07 18.91 -10.71
CA LYS A 429 -15.66 17.72 -11.33
C LYS A 429 -16.43 18.11 -12.60
N PHE A 430 -17.28 19.15 -12.51
CA PHE A 430 -18.01 19.72 -13.64
C PHE A 430 -17.09 20.14 -14.80
N ARG A 431 -15.93 20.76 -14.51
CA ARG A 431 -14.96 21.13 -15.56
C ARG A 431 -14.36 19.92 -16.28
N ARG A 432 -14.09 18.82 -15.58
CA ARG A 432 -13.57 17.57 -16.17
C ARG A 432 -14.62 16.83 -16.98
N GLU A 433 -15.83 16.69 -16.46
CA GLU A 433 -16.94 16.05 -17.17
C GLU A 433 -17.34 16.83 -18.42
N ARG A 434 -17.37 18.16 -18.34
CA ARG A 434 -17.59 19.02 -19.51
C ARG A 434 -16.50 18.87 -20.57
N ALA A 435 -15.24 18.67 -20.16
CA ALA A 435 -14.15 18.40 -21.09
C ALA A 435 -14.29 17.01 -21.74
N LEU A 436 -14.62 15.98 -20.95
CA LEU A 436 -14.83 14.62 -21.45
C LEU A 436 -16.02 14.54 -22.42
N GLY A 437 -17.12 15.20 -22.09
CA GLY A 437 -18.29 15.34 -22.97
C GLY A 437 -17.94 16.06 -24.26
N ARG A 438 -17.23 17.18 -24.19
CA ARG A 438 -16.88 18.00 -25.37
C ARG A 438 -15.90 17.32 -26.32
N TYR A 439 -14.89 16.62 -25.79
CA TYR A 439 -13.75 16.14 -26.58
C TYR A 439 -13.75 14.63 -26.85
N LEU A 440 -14.56 13.85 -26.13
CA LEU A 440 -14.59 12.39 -26.30
C LEU A 440 -16.00 11.89 -26.61
N MET A 441 -16.98 12.11 -25.72
CA MET A 441 -18.30 11.50 -25.88
C MET A 441 -19.12 12.11 -27.03
N ASN A 442 -19.19 13.45 -27.13
CA ASN A 442 -19.98 14.10 -28.20
C ASN A 442 -19.43 13.80 -29.60
N PRO A 443 -18.10 13.77 -29.85
CA PRO A 443 -17.56 13.31 -31.13
C PRO A 443 -17.90 11.84 -31.45
N THR A 444 -17.81 10.93 -30.47
CA THR A 444 -18.11 9.50 -30.67
C THR A 444 -19.59 9.26 -30.99
N VAL A 445 -20.51 9.90 -30.27
CA VAL A 445 -21.95 9.78 -30.56
C VAL A 445 -22.29 10.36 -31.94
N ARG A 446 -21.70 11.51 -32.30
CA ARG A 446 -21.86 12.10 -33.65
C ARG A 446 -21.23 11.26 -34.76
N ALA A 447 -20.19 10.50 -34.45
CA ALA A 447 -19.59 9.57 -35.40
C ALA A 447 -20.50 8.35 -35.61
N LEU A 448 -21.06 7.78 -34.53
CA LEU A 448 -22.01 6.66 -34.58
C LEU A 448 -23.30 7.00 -35.35
N ASP A 449 -23.83 8.22 -35.17
CA ASP A 449 -24.99 8.71 -35.94
C ASP A 449 -24.66 8.84 -37.44
N ARG A 450 -23.43 9.24 -37.79
CA ARG A 450 -22.95 9.37 -39.17
C ARG A 450 -22.82 8.03 -39.91
N VAL A 451 -22.69 6.92 -39.18
CA VAL A 451 -22.63 5.55 -39.72
C VAL A 451 -23.94 4.76 -39.52
N GLY A 452 -25.02 5.43 -39.13
CA GLY A 452 -26.36 4.84 -39.07
C GLY A 452 -26.65 3.98 -37.83
N VAL A 453 -25.74 3.93 -36.84
CA VAL A 453 -25.96 3.17 -35.59
C VAL A 453 -26.76 4.03 -34.61
N ARG A 454 -28.09 3.87 -34.62
CA ARG A 454 -29.03 4.64 -33.80
C ARG A 454 -29.35 3.90 -32.49
N THR A 455 -29.17 4.56 -31.36
CA THR A 455 -29.63 4.05 -30.05
C THR A 455 -30.94 4.75 -29.68
N THR A 456 -31.95 4.00 -29.25
CA THR A 456 -33.28 4.51 -28.86
C THR A 456 -33.29 5.35 -27.57
N LEU A 457 -32.12 5.56 -26.94
CA LEU A 457 -31.99 6.17 -25.61
C LEU A 457 -31.35 7.57 -25.63
N ALA A 458 -30.93 8.08 -26.80
CA ALA A 458 -30.35 9.41 -26.94
C ALA A 458 -30.78 10.06 -28.27
N THR A 459 -31.38 11.24 -28.18
CA THR A 459 -31.70 12.11 -29.32
C THR A 459 -30.98 13.45 -29.17
N GLU A 460 -31.11 14.36 -30.13
CA GLU A 460 -30.51 15.70 -30.09
C GLU A 460 -31.54 16.79 -29.83
N ILE A 461 -31.15 17.80 -29.06
CA ILE A 461 -31.84 19.09 -29.00
C ILE A 461 -30.99 20.20 -29.63
N GLU A 462 -31.66 21.22 -30.13
CA GLU A 462 -31.07 22.48 -30.57
C GLU A 462 -31.60 23.62 -29.71
N THR A 463 -30.69 24.37 -29.07
CA THR A 463 -31.01 25.57 -28.26
C THR A 463 -30.29 26.78 -28.83
N ILE A 464 -30.80 27.99 -28.58
CA ILE A 464 -30.09 29.22 -28.98
C ILE A 464 -29.08 29.61 -27.91
N GLY A 465 -27.81 29.73 -28.30
CA GLY A 465 -26.73 30.06 -27.39
C GLY A 465 -26.86 31.49 -26.87
N ARG A 466 -27.20 31.66 -25.59
CA ARG A 466 -27.55 32.96 -24.99
C ARG A 466 -26.54 34.11 -25.20
N LYS A 467 -25.24 33.78 -25.19
CA LYS A 467 -24.16 34.77 -25.40
C LYS A 467 -23.81 35.01 -26.87
N SER A 468 -24.15 34.05 -27.75
CA SER A 468 -23.67 34.02 -29.13
C SER A 468 -24.76 34.18 -30.18
N GLY A 469 -26.04 34.07 -29.82
CA GLY A 469 -27.18 33.99 -30.74
C GLY A 469 -27.21 32.75 -31.64
N ALA A 470 -26.10 32.00 -31.74
CA ALA A 470 -25.99 30.84 -32.62
C ALA A 470 -26.66 29.57 -32.06
N PRO A 471 -27.23 28.71 -32.93
CA PRO A 471 -27.80 27.43 -32.53
C PRO A 471 -26.75 26.46 -31.96
N ARG A 472 -27.14 25.69 -30.94
CA ARG A 472 -26.29 24.75 -30.18
C ARG A 472 -26.99 23.39 -30.07
N ARG A 473 -26.38 22.38 -30.69
CA ARG A 473 -26.86 20.99 -30.63
C ARG A 473 -26.24 20.19 -29.49
N VAL A 474 -27.08 19.53 -28.69
CA VAL A 474 -26.67 18.73 -27.53
C VAL A 474 -27.41 17.39 -27.53
N PRO A 475 -26.69 16.25 -27.42
CA PRO A 475 -27.32 14.95 -27.25
C PRO A 475 -27.88 14.81 -25.83
N VAL A 476 -29.09 14.27 -25.73
CA VAL A 476 -29.91 14.20 -24.51
C VAL A 476 -30.85 13.01 -24.59
N SER A 477 -31.23 12.47 -23.43
CA SER A 477 -32.31 11.49 -23.35
C SER A 477 -33.65 12.22 -23.26
N VAL A 478 -34.61 11.78 -24.07
CA VAL A 478 -35.94 12.38 -24.22
C VAL A 478 -36.98 11.28 -24.16
N LEU A 479 -38.07 11.53 -23.43
CA LEU A 479 -39.26 10.69 -23.40
C LEU A 479 -40.41 11.48 -24.02
N PHE A 480 -40.97 11.01 -25.12
CA PHE A 480 -42.09 11.67 -25.80
C PHE A 480 -43.44 11.22 -25.22
N ASP A 481 -44.41 12.12 -25.20
CA ASP A 481 -45.82 11.84 -24.90
C ASP A 481 -46.73 12.64 -25.83
N ASP A 482 -48.04 12.50 -25.68
CA ASP A 482 -49.05 13.04 -26.61
C ASP A 482 -49.07 14.58 -26.70
N GLU A 483 -48.54 15.27 -25.68
CA GLU A 483 -48.54 16.73 -25.58
C GLU A 483 -47.13 17.34 -25.81
N GLY A 484 -46.08 16.52 -25.90
CA GLY A 484 -44.73 17.03 -26.04
C GLY A 484 -43.62 16.04 -25.69
N ALA A 485 -42.69 16.50 -24.85
CA ALA A 485 -41.56 15.69 -24.42
C ALA A 485 -41.04 16.04 -23.02
N TRP A 486 -40.57 15.03 -22.31
CA TRP A 486 -39.85 15.16 -21.05
C TRP A 486 -38.35 14.94 -21.25
N MET A 487 -37.57 15.72 -20.52
CA MET A 487 -36.11 15.59 -20.51
C MET A 487 -35.57 15.85 -19.11
N ILE A 488 -34.37 15.32 -18.83
CA ILE A 488 -33.66 15.62 -17.60
C ILE A 488 -32.42 16.43 -17.92
N CYS A 489 -32.39 17.68 -17.47
CA CYS A 489 -31.21 18.50 -17.52
C CYS A 489 -30.26 18.06 -16.40
N GLN A 490 -29.41 17.09 -16.70
CA GLN A 490 -28.53 16.43 -15.73
C GLN A 490 -27.73 17.41 -14.86
N HIS A 491 -27.29 18.55 -15.39
CA HIS A 491 -26.55 19.57 -14.61
C HIS A 491 -27.37 20.85 -14.35
N GLY A 492 -28.68 20.85 -14.60
CA GLY A 492 -29.58 21.99 -14.41
C GLY A 492 -29.02 23.30 -14.99
N MET A 493 -29.09 24.37 -14.19
CA MET A 493 -28.57 25.70 -14.51
C MET A 493 -27.04 25.79 -14.60
N ARG A 494 -26.30 24.71 -14.33
CA ARG A 494 -24.85 24.64 -14.60
C ARG A 494 -24.57 24.22 -16.04
N SER A 495 -25.50 23.57 -16.73
CA SER A 495 -25.35 23.18 -18.13
C SER A 495 -25.48 24.39 -19.09
N GLY A 496 -24.83 24.30 -20.25
CA GLY A 496 -24.94 25.34 -21.27
C GLY A 496 -26.35 25.44 -21.85
N TRP A 497 -27.00 24.31 -22.13
CA TRP A 497 -28.33 24.27 -22.72
C TRP A 497 -29.44 24.60 -21.71
N GLY A 498 -29.29 24.24 -20.42
CA GLY A 498 -30.21 24.67 -19.37
C GLY A 498 -30.22 26.19 -19.18
N ARG A 499 -29.05 26.84 -19.23
CA ARG A 499 -28.97 28.32 -19.24
C ARG A 499 -29.52 28.93 -20.52
N ASN A 500 -29.36 28.27 -21.66
CA ASN A 500 -29.95 28.74 -22.91
C ASN A 500 -31.48 28.71 -22.83
N ILE A 501 -32.07 27.62 -22.34
CA ILE A 501 -33.52 27.48 -22.17
C ILE A 501 -34.09 28.53 -21.21
N ALA A 502 -33.42 28.77 -20.09
CA ALA A 502 -33.86 29.78 -19.13
C ALA A 502 -33.90 31.21 -19.72
N GLU A 503 -33.11 31.50 -20.75
CA GLU A 503 -33.02 32.82 -21.38
C GLU A 503 -33.82 32.89 -22.69
N ASN A 504 -33.92 31.77 -23.42
CA ASN A 504 -34.75 31.59 -24.60
C ASN A 504 -35.39 30.19 -24.54
N PRO A 505 -36.68 30.08 -24.18
CA PRO A 505 -37.34 28.79 -23.99
C PRO A 505 -37.68 28.10 -25.31
N THR A 506 -37.49 28.74 -26.47
CA THR A 506 -37.70 28.10 -27.77
C THR A 506 -36.59 27.11 -28.07
N ILE A 507 -36.96 25.84 -28.25
CA ILE A 507 -36.02 24.76 -28.57
C ILE A 507 -36.53 23.94 -29.75
N ARG A 508 -35.62 23.19 -30.36
CA ARG A 508 -35.99 22.11 -31.27
C ARG A 508 -35.54 20.78 -30.70
N VAL A 509 -36.41 19.77 -30.79
CA VAL A 509 -36.13 18.40 -30.34
C VAL A 509 -36.23 17.48 -31.54
N ARG A 510 -35.25 16.59 -31.72
CA ARG A 510 -35.28 15.61 -32.80
C ARG A 510 -36.13 14.41 -32.39
N GLN A 511 -37.20 14.15 -33.12
CA GLN A 511 -38.09 13.00 -32.94
C GLN A 511 -38.03 12.14 -34.22
N GLY A 512 -37.37 10.98 -34.14
CA GLY A 512 -37.01 10.20 -35.33
C GLY A 512 -36.11 10.99 -36.28
N ASP A 513 -36.52 11.10 -37.55
CA ASP A 513 -35.81 11.87 -38.57
C ASP A 513 -36.29 13.33 -38.70
N ARG A 514 -37.25 13.77 -37.88
CA ARG A 514 -37.83 15.12 -37.93
C ARG A 514 -37.40 15.97 -36.73
N TRP A 515 -37.28 17.27 -36.96
CA TRP A 515 -37.08 18.25 -35.90
C TRP A 515 -38.40 18.92 -35.56
N ARG A 516 -38.84 18.79 -34.31
CA ARG A 516 -40.01 19.46 -33.78
C ARG A 516 -39.64 20.72 -33.03
N THR A 517 -40.44 21.77 -33.19
CA THR A 517 -40.23 23.04 -32.46
C THR A 517 -41.16 23.10 -31.27
N GLY A 518 -40.64 23.48 -30.11
CA GLY A 518 -41.45 23.61 -28.91
C GLY A 518 -40.88 24.61 -27.91
N THR A 519 -41.67 24.87 -26.88
CA THR A 519 -41.29 25.72 -25.76
C THR A 519 -40.92 24.84 -24.57
N ALA A 520 -39.70 25.04 -24.04
CA ALA A 520 -39.16 24.28 -22.93
C ALA A 520 -39.29 25.05 -21.61
N THR A 521 -39.81 24.38 -20.59
CA THR A 521 -40.00 24.87 -19.23
C THR A 521 -39.17 24.05 -18.26
N LEU A 522 -38.34 24.73 -17.47
CA LEU A 522 -37.58 24.11 -16.38
C LEU A 522 -38.49 23.96 -15.16
N LEU A 523 -38.56 22.75 -14.59
CA LEU A 523 -39.39 22.42 -13.44
C LEU A 523 -38.49 22.01 -12.26
N PRO A 524 -37.97 22.98 -11.49
CA PRO A 524 -37.04 22.71 -10.38
C PRO A 524 -37.71 22.00 -9.20
N GLU A 525 -39.03 22.10 -9.06
CA GLU A 525 -39.81 21.48 -7.99
C GLU A 525 -40.32 20.07 -8.34
N ASP A 526 -40.10 19.58 -9.57
CA ASP A 526 -40.46 18.21 -9.98
C ASP A 526 -39.52 17.18 -9.33
N ASP A 527 -40.05 16.05 -8.88
CA ASP A 527 -39.22 14.96 -8.34
C ASP A 527 -38.44 14.29 -9.48
N VAL A 528 -37.20 14.75 -9.66
CA VAL A 528 -36.29 14.25 -10.70
C VAL A 528 -36.00 12.76 -10.53
N VAL A 529 -36.02 12.22 -9.31
CA VAL A 529 -35.75 10.80 -9.06
C VAL A 529 -36.96 9.96 -9.49
N ALA A 530 -38.18 10.41 -9.20
CA ALA A 530 -39.39 9.79 -9.72
C ALA A 530 -39.42 9.87 -11.25
N ARG A 531 -39.07 11.04 -11.81
CA ARG A 531 -39.01 11.28 -13.25
C ARG A 531 -37.99 10.40 -13.95
N ALA A 532 -36.78 10.24 -13.42
CA ALA A 532 -35.75 9.41 -14.03
C ALA A 532 -36.16 7.94 -14.18
N ARG A 533 -37.05 7.44 -13.32
CA ARG A 533 -37.57 6.06 -13.41
C ARG A 533 -38.46 5.87 -14.64
N THR A 534 -39.11 6.92 -15.15
CA THR A 534 -39.98 6.83 -16.33
C THR A 534 -39.19 6.74 -17.64
N PHE A 535 -37.88 6.99 -17.61
CA PHE A 535 -36.99 6.87 -18.77
C PHE A 535 -36.38 5.47 -18.90
N ALA A 536 -36.62 4.56 -17.94
CA ALA A 536 -36.15 3.19 -18.01
C ALA A 536 -37.07 2.35 -18.92
N PRO A 537 -36.55 1.65 -19.94
CA PRO A 537 -37.37 0.88 -20.89
C PRO A 537 -38.04 -0.36 -20.28
N HIS A 538 -37.67 -0.75 -19.04
CA HIS A 538 -38.27 -1.88 -18.32
C HIS A 538 -38.19 -1.67 -16.79
N PRO A 539 -39.22 -2.01 -15.99
CA PRO A 539 -39.24 -1.79 -14.52
C PRO A 539 -38.06 -2.41 -13.76
N LEU A 540 -37.54 -3.55 -14.26
CA LEU A 540 -36.39 -4.25 -13.67
C LEU A 540 -35.05 -3.50 -13.80
N LEU A 541 -34.94 -2.52 -14.71
CA LEU A 541 -33.73 -1.71 -14.92
C LEU A 541 -33.76 -0.36 -14.17
N ALA A 542 -34.87 -0.03 -13.51
CA ALA A 542 -35.03 1.19 -12.73
C ALA A 542 -33.98 1.38 -11.61
N PRO A 543 -33.49 0.33 -10.90
CA PRO A 543 -32.42 0.47 -9.92
C PRO A 543 -31.08 0.87 -10.55
N LEU A 544 -30.79 0.38 -11.76
CA LEU A 544 -29.55 0.68 -12.49
C LEU A 544 -29.56 2.14 -12.98
N ALA A 545 -30.70 2.61 -13.50
CA ALA A 545 -30.91 4.01 -13.87
C ALA A 545 -30.77 4.94 -12.65
N ARG A 546 -31.38 4.59 -11.51
CA ARG A 546 -31.23 5.32 -10.23
C ARG A 546 -29.78 5.42 -9.77
N THR A 547 -29.00 4.34 -9.93
CA THR A 547 -27.59 4.29 -9.53
C THR A 547 -26.71 5.15 -10.44
N MET A 548 -26.99 5.15 -11.76
CA MET A 548 -26.35 6.04 -12.73
C MET A 548 -26.61 7.51 -12.38
N PHE A 549 -27.86 7.91 -12.09
CA PHE A 549 -28.21 9.29 -11.72
C PHE A 549 -27.67 9.72 -10.34
N ALA A 550 -27.69 8.83 -9.34
CA ALA A 550 -27.16 9.11 -8.00
C ALA A 550 -25.62 9.29 -7.97
N ALA A 551 -24.90 8.59 -8.85
CA ALA A 551 -23.44 8.68 -8.94
C ALA A 551 -22.92 10.03 -9.50
N LEU A 552 -23.79 10.84 -10.10
CA LEU A 552 -23.39 12.02 -10.86
C LEU A 552 -23.18 13.30 -10.02
N GLU A 553 -23.59 13.36 -8.73
CA GLU A 553 -23.45 14.56 -7.85
C GLU A 553 -23.81 15.88 -8.56
N THR A 554 -24.94 15.91 -9.27
CA THR A 554 -25.45 17.11 -9.94
C THR A 554 -26.71 17.63 -9.24
N THR A 555 -27.09 18.89 -9.51
CA THR A 555 -28.44 19.42 -9.24
C THR A 555 -29.25 19.32 -10.54
N PRO A 556 -29.80 18.14 -10.88
CA PRO A 556 -30.56 17.97 -12.10
C PRO A 556 -31.89 18.71 -12.01
N VAL A 557 -32.44 19.10 -13.16
CA VAL A 557 -33.75 19.76 -13.25
C VAL A 557 -34.54 19.09 -14.36
N THR A 558 -35.81 18.75 -14.10
CA THR A 558 -36.70 18.24 -15.14
C THR A 558 -37.04 19.36 -16.12
N VAL A 559 -37.10 19.03 -17.40
CA VAL A 559 -37.52 19.95 -18.46
C VAL A 559 -38.73 19.36 -19.16
N ARG A 560 -39.80 20.14 -19.23
CA ARG A 560 -40.99 19.84 -20.04
C ARG A 560 -40.92 20.64 -21.32
N VAL A 561 -41.11 19.99 -22.45
CA VAL A 561 -41.20 20.63 -23.77
C VAL A 561 -42.62 20.47 -24.27
N THR A 562 -43.27 21.57 -24.62
CA THR A 562 -44.59 21.57 -25.29
C THR A 562 -44.37 21.90 -26.76
N PHE A 563 -44.77 21.01 -27.67
CA PHE A 563 -44.58 21.26 -29.10
C PHE A 563 -45.56 22.33 -29.59
N THR A 564 -45.04 23.25 -30.42
CA THR A 564 -45.80 24.39 -30.95
C THR A 564 -46.05 24.25 -32.45
N ASP A 565 -45.48 23.24 -33.10
CA ASP A 565 -45.81 22.87 -34.47
C ASP A 565 -47.09 22.01 -34.48
N GLN A 566 -48.10 22.43 -35.27
CA GLN A 566 -49.34 21.66 -35.44
C GLN A 566 -49.02 20.32 -36.12
N ASP A 567 -49.51 19.21 -35.56
CA ASP A 567 -49.51 17.91 -36.20
C ASP A 567 -50.38 17.98 -37.46
N SER A 568 -49.79 18.06 -38.65
CA SER A 568 -50.49 17.63 -39.86
C SER A 568 -50.57 16.10 -39.82
N PRO A 569 -51.79 15.51 -39.77
CA PRO A 569 -51.92 14.06 -39.73
C PRO A 569 -51.37 13.47 -41.03
N VAL A 570 -50.46 12.52 -40.89
CA VAL A 570 -49.97 11.69 -41.99
C VAL A 570 -51.16 10.89 -42.51
N ARG A 571 -51.58 11.14 -43.76
CA ARG A 571 -52.43 10.21 -44.51
C ARG A 571 -51.64 8.92 -44.73
N SER A 572 -52.31 7.81 -44.40
CA SER A 572 -52.03 6.38 -44.65
C SER A 572 -50.82 6.05 -45.52
#